data_AF-A0A938KIG5-F1
#
_entry.id   AF-A0A938KIG5-F1
#
_cell.length_a   1.000
_cell.length_b   1.000
_cell.length_c   1.000
_cell.angle_alpha   90.00
_cell.angle_beta   90.00
_cell.angle_gamma   90.00
#
_symmetry.space_group_name_H-M   'P 1'
#
loop_
_entity.id
_entity.type
_entity.pdbx_description
1 polymer ?
#
loop_
_entity_poly.entity_id
_entity_poly.type
_entity_poly.pdbx_seq_one_letter_code
_entity_poly.pdbx_strand_id
1 'polypeptide(L)'
;MLYPFQFQPILKERVWGGRSLERLYGKPIPPGRPIGESWEISDRPGDQSVIVNGPLAGRDLRWLMENHSMELLGRAMPPQARFPLLVKILDATDRLSLQVHPPASAAAQLGGEPKSEIWYVVDASPDASLYAGLKRGVTREKFEEALRSGDVDGCFHKLQTKTGDALFLPSGRVHGIGAGNVIFE
;
A
#
# COMPACT_ATOMS: atom_id res chain seq x y z
N MET A 1 -9.00 26.39 -13.84
CA MET A 1 -8.91 26.32 -12.38
C MET A 1 -9.40 24.97 -11.95
N LEU A 2 -8.54 24.19 -11.32
CA LEU A 2 -8.90 22.89 -10.76
C LEU A 2 -9.90 23.04 -9.61
N TYR A 3 -10.59 21.94 -9.28
CA TYR A 3 -11.58 21.84 -8.22
C TYR A 3 -11.35 20.53 -7.44
N PRO A 4 -11.97 20.31 -6.27
CA PRO A 4 -11.82 19.05 -5.54
C PRO A 4 -12.28 17.85 -6.37
N PHE A 5 -11.35 16.95 -6.67
CA PHE A 5 -11.63 15.74 -7.44
C PHE A 5 -12.08 14.61 -6.54
N GLN A 6 -13.10 13.89 -7.01
CA GLN A 6 -13.45 12.57 -6.53
C GLN A 6 -12.99 11.58 -7.60
N PHE A 7 -12.29 10.53 -7.16
CA PHE A 7 -11.82 9.47 -8.04
C PHE A 7 -12.66 8.21 -7.86
N GLN A 8 -12.91 7.50 -8.95
CA GLN A 8 -13.46 6.14 -8.89
C GLN A 8 -12.41 5.21 -8.25
N PRO A 9 -12.71 4.51 -7.14
CA PRO A 9 -11.77 3.55 -6.56
C PRO A 9 -11.50 2.38 -7.49
N ILE A 10 -10.25 1.95 -7.56
CA ILE A 10 -9.82 0.76 -8.30
C ILE A 10 -9.67 -0.39 -7.29
N LEU A 11 -10.62 -1.33 -7.32
CA LEU A 11 -10.63 -2.48 -6.40
C LEU A 11 -9.72 -3.59 -6.92
N LYS A 12 -8.88 -4.15 -6.04
CA LYS A 12 -7.95 -5.24 -6.36
C LYS A 12 -8.28 -6.51 -5.59
N GLU A 13 -8.50 -7.58 -6.32
CA GLU A 13 -8.62 -8.92 -5.75
C GLU A 13 -7.27 -9.40 -5.18
N ARG A 14 -7.33 -9.96 -3.97
CA ARG A 14 -6.20 -10.52 -3.23
C ARG A 14 -6.68 -11.71 -2.43
N VAL A 15 -5.88 -12.76 -2.36
CA VAL A 15 -6.24 -13.99 -1.62
C VAL A 15 -6.52 -13.75 -0.13
N TRP A 16 -5.93 -12.70 0.43
CA TRP A 16 -6.10 -12.25 1.82
C TRP A 16 -7.18 -11.17 1.99
N GLY A 17 -7.86 -10.79 0.91
CA GLY A 17 -8.86 -9.73 0.89
C GLY A 17 -10.20 -10.14 1.50
N GLY A 18 -10.95 -9.13 1.96
CA GLY A 18 -12.16 -9.32 2.75
C GLY A 18 -13.34 -8.43 2.33
N ARG A 19 -14.14 -8.07 3.34
CA ARG A 19 -15.35 -7.25 3.22
C ARG A 19 -15.31 -6.04 4.16
N SER A 20 -14.19 -5.76 4.82
CA SER A 20 -14.07 -4.60 5.72
C SER A 20 -14.18 -3.29 4.95
N LEU A 21 -13.67 -3.22 3.72
CA LEU A 21 -13.80 -2.02 2.87
C LEU A 21 -15.26 -1.71 2.52
N GLU A 22 -16.09 -2.72 2.33
CA GLU A 22 -17.54 -2.55 2.16
C GLU A 22 -18.17 -2.06 3.47
N ARG A 23 -17.87 -2.72 4.60
CA ARG A 23 -18.41 -2.36 5.93
C ARG A 23 -18.07 -0.94 6.35
N LEU A 24 -16.80 -0.55 6.22
CA LEU A 24 -16.26 0.70 6.75
C LEU A 24 -16.49 1.89 5.81
N TYR A 25 -16.45 1.66 4.50
CA TYR A 25 -16.42 2.73 3.50
C TYR A 25 -17.46 2.59 2.39
N GLY A 26 -18.35 1.59 2.46
CA GLY A 26 -19.38 1.36 1.44
C GLY A 26 -18.82 1.02 0.06
N LYS A 27 -17.59 0.47 -0.02
CA LYS A 27 -17.00 0.11 -1.31
C LYS A 27 -17.83 -0.99 -2.01
N PRO A 28 -18.09 -0.87 -3.33
CA PRO A 28 -18.98 -1.79 -4.04
C PRO A 28 -18.28 -3.12 -4.36
N ILE A 29 -18.15 -3.99 -3.35
CA ILE A 29 -17.48 -5.30 -3.51
C ILE A 29 -18.48 -6.34 -4.03
N PRO A 30 -18.25 -6.97 -5.19
CA PRO A 30 -19.11 -8.04 -5.69
C PRO A 30 -19.13 -9.25 -4.73
N PRO A 31 -20.26 -9.97 -4.60
CA PRO A 31 -20.32 -11.18 -3.80
C PRO A 31 -19.24 -12.21 -4.19
N GLY A 32 -18.60 -12.84 -3.20
CA GLY A 32 -17.62 -13.91 -3.42
C GLY A 32 -16.25 -13.45 -3.94
N ARG A 33 -15.99 -12.14 -4.09
CA ARG A 33 -14.68 -11.61 -4.50
C ARG A 33 -13.85 -11.18 -3.28
N PRO A 34 -12.62 -11.71 -3.10
CA PRO A 34 -11.78 -11.31 -1.98
C PRO A 34 -11.02 -10.02 -2.37
N ILE A 35 -11.60 -8.86 -2.06
CA ILE A 35 -10.96 -7.56 -2.36
C ILE A 35 -10.06 -7.18 -1.21
N GLY A 36 -8.75 -7.11 -1.48
CA GLY A 36 -7.75 -6.74 -0.48
C GLY A 36 -7.30 -5.30 -0.56
N GLU A 37 -7.44 -4.64 -1.72
CA GLU A 37 -7.01 -3.25 -1.88
C GLU A 37 -8.10 -2.41 -2.56
N SER A 38 -8.25 -1.17 -2.13
CA SER A 38 -8.94 -0.11 -2.85
C SER A 38 -7.94 1.00 -3.14
N TRP A 39 -7.54 1.16 -4.39
CA TRP A 39 -6.64 2.25 -4.78
C TRP A 39 -7.48 3.50 -5.00
N GLU A 40 -7.17 4.54 -4.23
CA GLU A 40 -7.91 5.80 -4.21
C GLU A 40 -7.25 6.82 -5.16
N ILE A 41 -5.92 6.87 -5.19
CA ILE A 41 -5.14 7.76 -6.06
C ILE A 41 -3.99 6.98 -6.68
N SER A 42 -3.96 6.89 -8.01
CA SER A 42 -2.92 6.19 -8.76
C SER A 42 -2.69 6.83 -10.14
N ASP A 43 -1.42 7.00 -10.49
CA ASP A 43 -0.93 7.33 -11.85
C ASP A 43 -0.07 6.18 -12.40
N ARG A 44 -0.32 4.94 -11.94
CA ARG A 44 0.37 3.75 -12.44
C ARG A 44 -0.18 3.35 -13.82
N PRO A 45 0.68 3.01 -14.79
CA PRO A 45 0.24 2.53 -16.10
C PRO A 45 -0.74 1.35 -16.00
N GLY A 46 -1.93 1.51 -16.58
CA GLY A 46 -3.00 0.50 -16.58
C GLY A 46 -3.94 0.60 -15.37
N ASP A 47 -3.60 1.42 -14.38
CA ASP A 47 -4.35 1.59 -13.13
C ASP A 47 -4.43 3.07 -12.74
N GLN A 48 -4.74 3.95 -13.69
CA GLN A 48 -4.89 5.37 -13.42
C GLN A 48 -6.27 5.70 -12.83
N SER A 49 -6.28 6.50 -11.77
CA SER A 49 -7.52 6.96 -11.14
C SER A 49 -8.30 7.90 -12.07
N VAL A 50 -9.59 7.63 -12.25
CA VAL A 50 -10.49 8.41 -13.13
C VAL A 50 -11.39 9.33 -12.31
N ILE A 51 -11.48 10.60 -12.71
CA ILE A 51 -12.33 11.60 -12.07
C ILE A 51 -13.80 11.30 -12.33
N VAL A 52 -14.65 11.33 -11.29
CA VAL A 52 -16.09 11.04 -11.41
C VAL A 52 -16.99 12.28 -11.30
N ASN A 53 -16.43 13.43 -10.93
CA ASN A 53 -17.22 14.64 -10.65
C ASN A 53 -16.76 15.85 -11.48
N GLY A 54 -17.70 16.77 -11.71
CA GLY A 54 -17.44 18.07 -12.32
C GLY A 54 -17.04 18.04 -13.79
N PRO A 55 -16.58 19.19 -14.35
CA PRO A 55 -16.30 19.34 -15.79
C PRO A 55 -15.19 18.46 -16.37
N LEU A 56 -14.29 17.94 -15.55
CA LEU A 56 -13.20 17.04 -15.95
C LEU A 56 -13.52 15.56 -15.70
N ALA A 57 -14.77 15.20 -15.37
CA ALA A 57 -15.18 13.81 -15.21
C ALA A 57 -14.83 12.98 -16.47
N GLY A 58 -14.35 11.76 -16.26
CA GLY A 58 -13.86 10.86 -17.31
C GLY A 58 -12.40 11.10 -17.72
N ARG A 59 -11.74 12.17 -17.27
CA ARG A 59 -10.27 12.29 -17.36
C ARG A 59 -9.60 11.51 -16.25
N ASP A 60 -8.42 10.97 -16.52
CA ASP A 60 -7.61 10.25 -15.54
C ASP A 60 -6.50 11.15 -14.96
N LEU A 61 -5.86 10.64 -13.90
CA LEU A 61 -4.77 11.35 -13.23
C LEU A 61 -3.55 11.56 -14.15
N ARG A 62 -3.34 10.68 -15.14
CA ARG A 62 -2.27 10.85 -16.11
C ARG A 62 -2.51 12.08 -16.99
N TRP A 63 -3.72 12.23 -17.50
CA TRP A 63 -4.15 13.40 -18.26
C TRP A 63 -4.02 14.67 -17.43
N LEU A 64 -4.38 14.65 -16.15
CA LEU A 64 -4.16 15.78 -15.23
C LEU A 64 -2.66 16.11 -15.08
N MET A 65 -1.80 15.11 -14.94
CA MET A 65 -0.35 15.31 -14.84
C MET A 65 0.23 15.91 -16.13
N GLU A 66 -0.28 15.52 -17.29
CA GLU A 66 0.18 16.03 -18.60
C GLU A 66 -0.30 17.45 -18.89
N ASN A 67 -1.50 17.81 -18.47
CA ASN A 67 -2.15 19.06 -18.86
C ASN A 67 -2.20 20.11 -17.75
N HIS A 68 -2.11 19.68 -16.48
CA HIS A 68 -2.34 20.51 -15.29
C HIS A 68 -1.37 20.23 -14.14
N SER A 69 -0.19 19.60 -14.38
CA SER A 69 0.75 19.24 -13.31
C SER A 69 1.15 20.40 -12.41
N MET A 70 1.37 21.60 -12.96
CA MET A 70 1.74 22.77 -12.15
C MET A 70 0.62 23.22 -11.20
N GLU A 71 -0.64 23.19 -11.65
CA GLU A 71 -1.80 23.48 -10.80
C GLU A 71 -2.01 22.38 -9.75
N LEU A 72 -1.72 21.12 -10.09
CA LEU A 72 -1.93 19.95 -9.23
C LEU A 72 -0.84 19.78 -8.15
N LEU A 73 0.42 19.99 -8.53
CA LEU A 73 1.59 19.68 -7.70
C LEU A 73 2.26 20.94 -7.12
N GLY A 74 1.88 22.13 -7.59
CA GLY A 74 2.54 23.37 -7.23
C GLY A 74 4.01 23.35 -7.65
N ARG A 75 4.92 23.41 -6.66
CA ARG A 75 6.38 23.43 -6.87
C ARG A 75 7.03 22.04 -6.88
N ALA A 76 6.27 20.99 -6.61
CA ALA A 76 6.83 19.64 -6.60
C ALA A 76 7.18 19.19 -8.03
N MET A 77 8.37 18.63 -8.19
CA MET A 77 8.92 18.15 -9.46
C MET A 77 9.19 16.65 -9.35
N PRO A 78 8.18 15.79 -9.55
CA PRO A 78 8.35 14.36 -9.36
C PRO A 78 9.21 13.76 -10.48
N PRO A 79 10.00 12.72 -10.16
CA PRO A 79 10.77 12.01 -11.16
C PRO A 79 9.83 11.40 -12.21
N GLN A 80 10.28 11.41 -13.47
CA GLN A 80 9.55 10.83 -14.62
C GLN A 80 8.18 11.48 -14.92
N ALA A 81 7.91 12.68 -14.39
CA ALA A 81 6.66 13.42 -14.62
C ALA A 81 5.39 12.62 -14.30
N ARG A 82 5.47 11.66 -13.36
CA ARG A 82 4.33 10.89 -12.83
C ARG A 82 3.88 11.46 -11.49
N PHE A 83 2.62 11.24 -11.12
CA PHE A 83 2.17 11.59 -9.78
C PHE A 83 3.00 10.81 -8.74
N PRO A 84 3.54 11.47 -7.69
CA PRO A 84 4.58 10.87 -6.85
C PRO A 84 4.08 9.83 -5.84
N LEU A 85 2.77 9.70 -5.64
CA LEU A 85 2.18 8.85 -4.61
C LEU A 85 1.20 7.83 -5.21
N LEU A 86 1.10 6.68 -4.56
CA LEU A 86 -0.03 5.76 -4.66
C LEU A 86 -0.71 5.79 -3.30
N VAL A 87 -2.01 6.06 -3.27
CA VAL A 87 -2.80 6.06 -2.03
C VAL A 87 -3.82 4.94 -2.12
N LYS A 88 -3.82 4.04 -1.13
CA LYS A 88 -4.72 2.89 -1.10
C LYS A 88 -5.17 2.54 0.31
N ILE A 89 -6.24 1.78 0.36
CA ILE A 89 -6.77 1.14 1.57
C ILE A 89 -6.58 -0.35 1.44
N LEU A 90 -6.01 -1.01 2.45
CA LEU A 90 -5.85 -2.46 2.48
C LEU A 90 -6.74 -3.08 3.54
N ASP A 91 -7.38 -4.19 3.20
CA ASP A 91 -8.14 -5.05 4.12
C ASP A 91 -7.46 -6.41 4.21
N ALA A 92 -6.59 -6.56 5.22
CA ALA A 92 -5.82 -7.77 5.46
C ALA A 92 -6.61 -8.71 6.37
N THR A 93 -7.44 -9.58 5.79
CA THR A 93 -8.16 -10.62 6.56
C THR A 93 -7.32 -11.84 6.87
N ASP A 94 -6.23 -12.05 6.13
CA ASP A 94 -5.21 -13.05 6.38
C ASP A 94 -3.80 -12.40 6.36
N ARG A 95 -2.77 -13.15 6.75
CA ARG A 95 -1.37 -12.72 6.71
C ARG A 95 -0.92 -12.50 5.26
N LEU A 96 -0.34 -11.33 5.01
CA LEU A 96 0.30 -11.03 3.72
C LEU A 96 1.71 -11.62 3.67
N SER A 97 2.27 -11.67 2.46
CA SER A 97 3.68 -12.01 2.28
C SER A 97 4.59 -11.03 3.01
N LEU A 98 5.75 -11.54 3.44
CA LEU A 98 6.88 -10.69 3.83
C LEU A 98 7.48 -10.07 2.58
N GLN A 99 7.74 -8.76 2.64
CA GLN A 99 8.20 -7.97 1.50
C GLN A 99 9.38 -7.11 1.89
N VAL A 100 10.22 -6.81 0.91
CA VAL A 100 11.22 -5.74 1.00
C VAL A 100 11.19 -4.98 -0.31
N HIS A 101 10.84 -3.70 -0.25
CA HIS A 101 11.03 -2.81 -1.39
C HIS A 101 12.51 -2.45 -1.49
N PRO A 102 13.13 -2.57 -2.66
CA PRO A 102 14.57 -2.35 -2.76
C PRO A 102 14.90 -0.89 -2.40
N PRO A 103 15.99 -0.63 -1.66
CA PRO A 103 16.43 0.74 -1.43
C PRO A 103 16.89 1.39 -2.74
N ALA A 104 16.94 2.72 -2.79
CA ALA A 104 17.35 3.46 -3.99
C ALA A 104 18.72 3.03 -4.54
N SER A 105 19.65 2.61 -3.67
CA SER A 105 20.98 2.11 -4.05
C SER A 105 20.97 0.77 -4.79
N ALA A 106 19.90 -0.02 -4.67
CA ALA A 106 19.81 -1.37 -5.25
C ALA A 106 18.64 -1.53 -6.24
N ALA A 107 17.67 -0.62 -6.25
CA ALA A 107 16.43 -0.74 -7.01
C ALA A 107 16.67 -1.00 -8.52
N ALA A 108 17.53 -0.19 -9.15
CA ALA A 108 17.83 -0.33 -10.58
C ALA A 108 18.48 -1.69 -10.93
N GLN A 109 19.40 -2.18 -10.08
CA GLN A 109 20.07 -3.47 -10.29
C GLN A 109 19.12 -4.66 -10.15
N LEU A 110 18.06 -4.50 -9.34
CA LEU A 110 17.04 -5.51 -9.08
C LEU A 110 15.82 -5.38 -10.01
N GLY A 111 15.85 -4.45 -10.97
CA GLY A 111 14.70 -4.16 -11.85
C GLY A 111 13.47 -3.64 -11.11
N GLY A 112 13.65 -3.04 -9.93
CA GLY A 112 12.59 -2.53 -9.08
C GLY A 112 12.60 -1.01 -8.95
N GLU A 113 11.59 -0.48 -8.27
CA GLU A 113 11.49 0.92 -7.88
C GLU A 113 11.69 1.05 -6.37
N PRO A 114 12.43 2.05 -5.88
CA PRO A 114 12.46 2.31 -4.45
C PRO A 114 11.08 2.77 -4.01
N LYS A 115 10.56 2.14 -2.96
CA LYS A 115 9.24 2.45 -2.40
C LYS A 115 9.37 2.54 -0.88
N SER A 116 9.17 3.76 -0.38
CA SER A 116 8.93 3.99 1.04
C SER A 116 7.44 4.18 1.25
N GLU A 117 6.94 3.75 2.39
CA GLU A 117 5.53 3.71 2.70
C GLU A 117 5.26 4.28 4.08
N ILE A 118 4.01 4.69 4.30
CA ILE A 118 3.49 4.96 5.62
C ILE A 118 2.18 4.20 5.75
N TRP A 119 2.01 3.45 6.82
CA TRP A 119 0.75 2.78 7.12
C TRP A 119 0.07 3.48 8.28
N TYR A 120 -1.21 3.79 8.12
CA TYR A 120 -2.08 4.28 9.19
C TYR A 120 -3.19 3.26 9.45
N VAL A 121 -3.25 2.74 10.67
CA VAL A 121 -4.21 1.70 11.06
C VAL A 121 -5.56 2.34 11.36
N VAL A 122 -6.56 2.01 10.56
CA VAL A 122 -7.93 2.54 10.71
C VAL A 122 -8.87 1.58 11.42
N ASP A 123 -8.62 0.29 11.29
CA ASP A 123 -9.35 -0.75 12.00
C ASP A 123 -8.40 -1.90 12.31
N ALA A 124 -8.55 -2.52 13.47
CA ALA A 124 -7.66 -3.58 13.93
C ALA A 124 -8.42 -4.55 14.84
N SER A 125 -8.34 -5.84 14.52
CA SER A 125 -8.77 -6.89 15.44
C SER A 125 -7.86 -6.97 16.68
N PRO A 126 -8.29 -7.56 17.81
CA PRO A 126 -7.48 -7.64 19.03
C PRO A 126 -6.09 -8.28 18.87
N ASP A 127 -5.98 -9.25 17.96
CA ASP A 127 -4.74 -9.99 17.66
C ASP A 127 -3.98 -9.44 16.44
N ALA A 128 -4.44 -8.31 15.88
CA ALA A 128 -3.83 -7.68 14.73
C ALA A 128 -2.40 -7.26 15.03
N SER A 129 -1.54 -7.42 14.02
CA SER A 129 -0.14 -7.04 14.15
C SER A 129 0.49 -6.70 12.80
N LEU A 130 1.56 -5.94 12.86
CA LEU A 130 2.44 -5.66 11.73
C LEU A 130 3.83 -6.26 11.99
N TYR A 131 4.51 -6.63 10.93
CA TYR A 131 5.89 -7.11 10.97
C TYR A 131 6.79 -6.02 10.38
N ALA A 132 7.86 -5.64 11.09
CA ALA A 132 8.75 -4.59 10.62
C ALA A 132 10.19 -4.76 11.11
N GLY A 133 11.10 -5.08 10.19
CA GLY A 133 12.52 -5.26 10.46
C GLY A 133 12.87 -6.61 11.10
N LEU A 134 14.12 -7.02 10.90
CA LEU A 134 14.69 -8.19 11.54
C LEU A 134 15.03 -7.88 13.00
N LYS A 135 14.83 -8.85 13.89
CA LYS A 135 15.32 -8.79 15.27
C LYS A 135 16.85 -8.71 15.29
N ARG A 136 17.38 -8.06 16.32
CA ARG A 136 18.83 -7.96 16.54
C ARG A 136 19.47 -9.35 16.59
N GLY A 137 20.55 -9.55 15.84
CA GLY A 137 21.33 -10.78 15.85
C GLY A 137 20.81 -11.89 14.93
N VAL A 138 19.79 -11.63 14.10
CA VAL A 138 19.44 -12.48 12.96
C VAL A 138 20.53 -12.34 11.91
N THR A 139 21.24 -13.43 11.64
CA THR A 139 22.20 -13.55 10.54
C THR A 139 21.54 -14.23 9.34
N ARG A 140 22.21 -14.24 8.20
CA ARG A 140 21.74 -14.95 7.01
C ARG A 140 21.51 -16.44 7.29
N GLU A 141 22.43 -17.09 7.97
CA GLU A 141 22.39 -18.52 8.28
C GLU A 141 21.18 -18.85 9.17
N LYS A 142 20.95 -18.05 10.22
CA LYS A 142 19.79 -18.20 11.10
C LYS A 142 18.47 -17.97 10.35
N PHE A 143 18.45 -17.01 9.43
CA PHE A 143 17.27 -16.73 8.63
C PHE A 143 16.96 -17.89 7.67
N GLU A 144 17.97 -18.44 6.98
CA GLU A 144 17.84 -19.59 6.09
C GLU A 144 17.46 -20.88 6.84
N GLU A 145 17.89 -21.04 8.09
CA GLU A 145 17.45 -22.12 8.97
C GLU A 145 15.98 -21.96 9.37
N ALA A 146 15.58 -20.78 9.85
CA ALA A 146 14.19 -20.49 10.21
C ALA A 146 13.22 -20.62 9.02
N LEU A 147 13.66 -20.27 7.81
CA LEU A 147 12.91 -20.52 6.58
C LEU A 147 12.66 -22.01 6.34
N ARG A 148 13.65 -22.87 6.60
CA ARG A 148 13.54 -24.32 6.41
C ARG A 148 12.68 -24.99 7.49
N SER A 149 12.70 -24.46 8.72
CA SER A 149 11.89 -25.00 9.83
C SER A 149 10.45 -24.48 9.84
N GLY A 150 10.16 -23.40 9.11
CA GLY A 150 8.84 -22.75 9.10
C GLY A 150 8.65 -21.67 10.17
N ASP A 151 9.70 -21.33 10.92
CA ASP A 151 9.69 -20.38 12.04
C ASP A 151 10.20 -18.98 11.66
N VAL A 152 10.15 -18.63 10.36
CA VAL A 152 10.72 -17.38 9.85
C VAL A 152 10.09 -16.15 10.48
N ASP A 153 8.83 -16.21 10.91
CA ASP A 153 8.17 -15.09 11.57
C ASP A 153 8.84 -14.71 12.91
N GLY A 154 9.48 -15.67 13.57
CA GLY A 154 10.30 -15.47 14.76
C GLY A 154 11.50 -14.54 14.54
N CYS A 155 11.94 -14.36 13.29
CA CYS A 155 13.05 -13.47 12.92
C CYS A 155 12.68 -11.98 12.89
N PHE A 156 11.40 -11.62 12.89
CA PHE A 156 10.96 -10.22 12.71
C PHE A 156 10.38 -9.62 13.98
N HIS A 157 10.45 -8.29 14.10
CA HIS A 157 9.64 -7.61 15.10
C HIS A 157 8.17 -7.71 14.74
N LYS A 158 7.37 -8.33 15.62
CA LYS A 158 5.92 -8.35 15.57
C LYS A 158 5.38 -7.26 16.49
N LEU A 159 4.70 -6.29 15.91
CA LEU A 159 4.15 -5.11 16.58
C LEU A 159 2.64 -5.31 16.66
N GLN A 160 2.08 -5.44 17.87
CA GLN A 160 0.62 -5.44 18.01
C GLN A 160 0.08 -4.08 17.59
N THR A 161 -1.02 -4.07 16.85
CA THR A 161 -1.62 -2.85 16.30
C THR A 161 -2.98 -2.55 16.91
N LYS A 162 -3.31 -1.27 16.95
CA LYS A 162 -4.64 -0.75 17.24
C LYS A 162 -4.96 0.43 16.33
N THR A 163 -6.25 0.77 16.22
CA THR A 163 -6.70 1.96 15.49
C THR A 163 -5.97 3.21 15.95
N GLY A 164 -5.50 4.01 15.00
CA GLY A 164 -4.76 5.24 15.22
C GLY A 164 -3.24 5.07 15.21
N ASP A 165 -2.72 3.85 15.23
CA ASP A 165 -1.29 3.61 15.09
C ASP A 165 -0.81 3.98 13.67
N ALA A 166 0.44 4.45 13.58
CA ALA A 166 1.10 4.76 12.32
C ALA A 166 2.51 4.16 12.27
N LEU A 167 2.91 3.65 11.11
CA LEU A 167 4.21 3.05 10.89
C LEU A 167 4.82 3.56 9.58
N PHE A 168 5.97 4.23 9.69
CA PHE A 168 6.77 4.60 8.51
C PHE A 168 7.76 3.47 8.16
N LEU A 169 7.72 3.05 6.89
CA LEU A 169 8.52 1.98 6.33
C LEU A 169 9.42 2.53 5.22
N PRO A 170 10.67 2.91 5.55
CA PRO A 170 11.63 3.29 4.53
C PRO A 170 11.97 2.10 3.63
N SER A 171 12.20 2.35 2.34
CA SER A 171 12.66 1.34 1.38
C SER A 171 13.89 0.59 1.92
N GLY A 172 13.95 -0.71 1.71
CA GLY A 172 14.98 -1.61 2.22
C GLY A 172 14.65 -2.25 3.57
N ARG A 173 13.59 -1.80 4.25
CA ARG A 173 13.07 -2.47 5.46
C ARG A 173 12.18 -3.64 5.07
N VAL A 174 12.50 -4.83 5.57
CA VAL A 174 11.58 -5.97 5.49
C VAL A 174 10.35 -5.72 6.36
N HIS A 175 9.17 -6.04 5.84
CA HIS A 175 7.90 -5.81 6.52
C HIS A 175 6.82 -6.78 6.04
N GLY A 176 5.69 -6.81 6.74
CA GLY A 176 4.50 -7.57 6.37
C GLY A 176 3.29 -7.17 7.19
N ILE A 177 2.10 -7.39 6.66
CA ILE A 177 0.83 -7.07 7.34
C ILE A 177 0.25 -8.37 7.88
N GLY A 178 0.02 -8.43 9.19
CA GLY A 178 -0.71 -9.53 9.82
C GLY A 178 -2.21 -9.42 9.60
N ALA A 179 -2.90 -10.54 9.77
CA ALA A 179 -4.35 -10.60 9.66
C ALA A 179 -5.06 -9.64 10.62
N GLY A 180 -6.26 -9.22 10.24
CA GLY A 180 -7.15 -8.37 11.02
C GLY A 180 -6.79 -6.89 11.01
N ASN A 181 -5.95 -6.41 10.09
CA ASN A 181 -5.66 -4.99 9.91
C ASN A 181 -6.43 -4.42 8.72
N VAL A 182 -6.99 -3.22 8.90
CA VAL A 182 -7.34 -2.32 7.79
C VAL A 182 -6.44 -1.09 7.90
N ILE A 183 -5.74 -0.76 6.82
CA ILE A 183 -4.78 0.36 6.79
C ILE A 183 -5.03 1.29 5.61
N PHE A 184 -4.70 2.57 5.80
CA PHE A 184 -4.31 3.45 4.70
C PHE A 184 -2.82 3.31 4.46
N GLU A 185 -2.42 3.14 3.20
CA GLU A 185 -1.03 3.10 2.71
C GLU A 185 -0.80 4.17 1.62
#